data_AF-A0A530K4B7-F1
#
_entry.id   AF-A0A530K4B7-F1
#
_cell.length_a   1.000
_cell.length_b   1.000
_cell.length_c   1.000
_cell.angle_alpha   90.00
_cell.angle_beta   90.00
_cell.angle_gamma   90.00
#
_symmetry.space_group_name_H-M   'P 1'
#
loop_
_entity.id
_entity.type
_entity.pdbx_description
1 polymer ?
#
loop_
_entity_poly.entity_id
_entity_poly.type
_entity_poly.pdbx_seq_one_letter_code
_entity_poly.pdbx_strand_id
1 'polypeptide(L)'
;MVLDVKPEQITKDHFDLVAIGSGFGSAFFLHEFAKRRKARILVLEWGRHNTHEWQLEQNLNTDIEDETTYKTNSDKPWNYTIGLGGGTNCWFAQTPRFHPNDFRLKSTYGIGNDWPISYDDVEPFYCDAEDIMSISGDPDMAAMLPRSKPFPQPPHRMSTPDRMMKAAQPGQHFVMPTARARLPTSQRTSCCANLRCWLCPVDAKFTVNNGLMHVFEHPDISVCLGAE
;
A
#
# COMPACT_ATOMS: atom_id res chain seq x y z
N MET A 1 1.67 -20.32 17.01
CA MET A 1 2.29 -19.32 16.12
C MET A 1 1.71 -19.54 14.75
N VAL A 2 1.12 -18.49 14.16
CA VAL A 2 0.41 -18.56 12.87
C VAL A 2 1.24 -17.91 11.75
N LEU A 3 2.21 -17.08 12.14
CA LEU A 3 3.26 -16.54 11.29
C LEU A 3 4.49 -17.47 11.28
N ASP A 4 5.09 -17.65 10.09
CA ASP A 4 6.25 -18.51 9.83
C ASP A 4 6.00 -20.00 10.08
N VAL A 5 4.82 -20.49 9.66
CA VAL A 5 4.57 -21.94 9.59
C VAL A 5 5.49 -22.56 8.53
N LYS A 6 5.99 -23.77 8.80
CA LYS A 6 6.87 -24.47 7.86
C LYS A 6 6.07 -25.33 6.89
N PRO A 7 6.50 -25.49 5.63
CA PRO A 7 5.78 -26.30 4.63
C PRO A 7 5.41 -27.71 5.13
N GLU A 8 6.28 -28.36 5.90
CA GLU A 8 6.05 -29.72 6.41
C GLU A 8 4.88 -29.79 7.40
N GLN A 9 4.52 -28.65 8.03
CA GLN A 9 3.43 -28.55 8.98
C GLN A 9 2.07 -28.39 8.30
N ILE A 10 2.04 -27.91 7.05
CA ILE A 10 0.80 -27.50 6.36
C ILE A 10 0.55 -28.22 5.04
N THR A 11 1.49 -29.03 4.55
CA THR A 11 1.41 -29.69 3.23
C THR A 11 0.26 -30.69 3.10
N LYS A 12 -0.30 -31.19 4.21
CA LYS A 12 -1.44 -32.12 4.22
C LYS A 12 -2.73 -31.47 4.70
N ASP A 13 -2.69 -30.18 5.02
CA ASP A 13 -3.78 -29.45 5.62
C ASP A 13 -4.74 -28.92 4.55
N HIS A 14 -6.03 -28.89 4.88
CA HIS A 14 -7.03 -28.22 4.06
C HIS A 14 -7.10 -26.73 4.40
N PHE A 15 -7.19 -25.88 3.38
CA PHE A 15 -7.44 -24.45 3.53
C PHE A 15 -8.61 -24.06 2.64
N ASP A 16 -9.49 -23.21 3.17
CA ASP A 16 -10.65 -22.71 2.43
C ASP A 16 -10.24 -21.63 1.42
N LEU A 17 -9.10 -20.98 1.67
CA LEU A 17 -8.51 -19.95 0.83
C LEU A 17 -6.98 -20.02 0.89
N VAL A 18 -6.34 -19.88 -0.27
CA VAL A 18 -4.89 -19.70 -0.38
C VAL A 18 -4.61 -18.36 -1.06
N ALA A 19 -3.89 -17.47 -0.39
CA ALA A 19 -3.38 -16.22 -0.94
C ALA A 19 -1.90 -16.35 -1.25
N ILE A 20 -1.50 -15.97 -2.47
CA ILE A 20 -0.10 -16.01 -2.91
C ILE A 20 0.45 -14.58 -2.89
N GLY A 21 1.48 -14.38 -2.09
CA GLY A 21 2.08 -13.09 -1.75
C GLY A 21 1.34 -12.38 -0.62
N SER A 22 2.09 -11.55 0.11
CA SER A 22 1.60 -10.80 1.28
C SER A 22 1.54 -9.26 1.08
N GLY A 23 1.67 -8.80 -0.16
CA GLY A 23 1.65 -7.37 -0.51
C GLY A 23 0.26 -6.71 -0.44
N PHE A 24 0.12 -5.52 -1.04
CA PHE A 24 -1.12 -4.72 -1.03
C PHE A 24 -2.39 -5.53 -1.33
N GLY A 25 -2.38 -6.32 -2.41
CA GLY A 25 -3.55 -7.09 -2.84
C GLY A 25 -4.05 -8.03 -1.75
N SER A 26 -3.20 -8.96 -1.31
CA SER A 26 -3.56 -9.94 -0.28
C SER A 26 -3.81 -9.29 1.08
N ALA A 27 -2.98 -8.35 1.51
CA ALA A 27 -3.12 -7.72 2.82
C ALA A 27 -4.48 -7.00 2.95
N PHE A 28 -4.88 -6.22 1.95
CA PHE A 28 -6.16 -5.49 1.97
C PHE A 28 -7.36 -6.41 1.75
N PHE A 29 -7.22 -7.39 0.84
CA PHE A 29 -8.27 -8.38 0.64
C PHE A 29 -8.55 -9.15 1.93
N LEU A 30 -7.51 -9.67 2.59
CA LEU A 30 -7.64 -10.43 3.83
C LEU A 30 -8.13 -9.57 5.00
N HIS A 31 -7.70 -8.31 5.07
CA HIS A 31 -8.18 -7.34 6.06
C HIS A 31 -9.70 -7.21 6.05
N GLU A 32 -10.32 -7.19 4.86
CA GLU A 32 -11.78 -7.12 4.73
C GLU A 32 -12.46 -8.49 4.76
N PHE A 33 -11.84 -9.50 4.15
CA PHE A 33 -12.41 -10.84 4.05
C PHE A 33 -12.59 -11.47 5.44
N ALA A 34 -11.57 -11.41 6.30
CA ALA A 34 -11.59 -12.01 7.63
C ALA A 34 -12.65 -11.40 8.56
N LYS A 35 -13.04 -10.13 8.34
CA LYS A 35 -14.14 -9.48 9.08
C LYS A 35 -15.51 -10.05 8.71
N ARG A 36 -15.66 -10.58 7.50
CA ARG A 36 -16.95 -10.98 6.92
C ARG A 36 -17.15 -12.49 6.88
N ARG A 37 -16.05 -13.25 6.81
CA ARG A 37 -16.06 -14.70 6.61
C ARG A 37 -15.04 -15.34 7.54
N LYS A 38 -15.47 -16.38 8.25
CA LYS A 38 -14.56 -17.31 8.93
C LYS A 38 -14.11 -18.34 7.91
N ALA A 39 -12.81 -18.54 7.81
CA ALA A 39 -12.16 -19.46 6.88
C ALA A 39 -10.77 -19.80 7.42
N ARG A 40 -10.28 -21.02 7.20
CA ARG A 40 -8.86 -21.35 7.35
C ARG A 40 -8.11 -20.84 6.13
N ILE A 41 -7.20 -19.91 6.34
CA ILE A 41 -6.51 -19.20 5.27
C ILE A 41 -5.02 -19.54 5.33
N LEU A 42 -4.45 -19.82 4.16
CA LEU A 42 -3.00 -19.92 3.97
C LEU A 42 -2.50 -18.73 3.15
N VAL A 43 -1.46 -18.06 3.63
CA VAL A 43 -0.68 -17.08 2.88
C VAL A 43 0.67 -17.69 2.58
N LEU A 44 1.04 -17.71 1.30
CA LEU A 44 2.37 -18.11 0.84
C LEU A 44 3.17 -16.85 0.51
N GLU A 45 4.32 -16.66 1.13
CA GLU A 45 5.22 -15.55 0.85
C GLU A 45 6.61 -16.10 0.57
N TRP A 46 7.20 -15.69 -0.56
CA TRP A 46 8.52 -16.14 -0.96
C TRP A 46 9.60 -15.59 -0.03
N GLY A 47 9.48 -14.33 0.39
CA GLY A 47 10.49 -13.74 1.28
C GLY A 47 10.26 -14.01 2.76
N ARG A 48 11.06 -13.33 3.58
CA ARG A 48 11.00 -13.41 5.05
C ARG A 48 10.17 -12.27 5.64
N HIS A 49 9.95 -12.30 6.95
CA HIS A 49 9.47 -11.15 7.70
C HIS A 49 10.67 -10.31 8.14
N ASN A 50 11.06 -9.35 7.29
CA ASN A 50 12.07 -8.36 7.59
C ASN A 50 11.40 -7.22 8.41
N THR A 51 11.65 -7.17 9.72
CA THR A 51 11.08 -6.15 10.61
C THR A 51 11.62 -4.77 10.28
N HIS A 52 10.92 -3.71 10.69
CA HIS A 52 11.39 -2.34 10.51
C HIS A 52 12.78 -2.10 11.12
N GLU A 53 13.04 -2.65 12.30
CA GLU A 53 14.36 -2.62 12.97
C GLU A 53 15.44 -3.25 12.09
N TRP A 54 15.21 -4.49 11.63
CA TRP A 54 16.14 -5.17 10.73
C TRP A 54 16.38 -4.36 9.45
N GLN A 55 15.32 -3.79 8.87
CA GLN A 55 15.43 -3.00 7.64
C GLN A 55 16.32 -1.77 7.84
N LEU A 56 16.23 -1.11 9.01
CA LEU A 56 17.08 0.04 9.35
C LEU A 56 18.53 -0.36 9.61
N GLU A 57 18.77 -1.47 10.31
CA GLU A 57 20.11 -1.98 10.58
C GLU A 57 20.84 -2.38 9.31
N GLN A 58 20.16 -3.11 8.41
CA GLN A 58 20.73 -3.56 7.15
C GLN A 58 20.70 -2.47 6.07
N ASN A 59 19.92 -1.41 6.28
CA ASN A 59 19.65 -0.38 5.29
C ASN A 59 19.07 -0.95 3.97
N LEU A 60 18.24 -2.00 4.09
CA LEU A 60 17.64 -2.78 3.01
C LEU A 60 16.19 -3.13 3.37
N ASN A 61 15.33 -3.33 2.37
CA ASN A 61 13.94 -3.74 2.59
C ASN A 61 13.74 -5.26 2.65
N THR A 62 14.68 -6.03 2.09
CA THR A 62 14.70 -7.50 2.03
C THR A 62 16.15 -7.99 1.93
N ASP A 63 16.39 -9.25 2.31
CA ASP A 63 17.64 -9.99 2.12
C ASP A 63 17.68 -10.78 0.80
N ILE A 64 16.67 -10.66 -0.06
CA ILE A 64 16.62 -11.28 -1.39
C ILE A 64 17.02 -10.27 -2.47
N GLU A 65 18.00 -10.65 -3.29
CA GLU A 65 18.45 -9.86 -4.44
C GLU A 65 17.44 -9.95 -5.59
N ASP A 66 16.94 -8.81 -6.04
CA ASP A 66 15.92 -8.69 -7.09
C ASP A 66 16.37 -9.30 -8.42
N GLU A 67 17.64 -9.10 -8.80
CA GLU A 67 18.26 -9.64 -10.02
C GLU A 67 18.15 -11.17 -10.15
N THR A 68 17.98 -11.88 -9.03
CA THR A 68 17.90 -13.34 -9.00
C THR A 68 16.49 -13.88 -9.23
N THR A 69 15.47 -13.02 -9.21
CA THR A 69 14.07 -13.46 -9.03
C THR A 69 13.17 -13.30 -10.26
N TYR A 70 13.64 -12.57 -11.28
CA TYR A 70 12.93 -12.41 -12.55
C TYR A 70 13.91 -12.19 -13.70
N LYS A 71 13.47 -12.46 -14.92
CA LYS A 71 14.18 -12.10 -16.15
C LYS A 71 13.36 -11.07 -16.91
N THR A 72 13.97 -9.95 -17.25
CA THR A 72 13.36 -8.89 -18.06
C THR A 72 14.15 -8.70 -19.35
N ASN A 73 13.44 -8.45 -20.46
CA ASN A 73 14.05 -8.06 -21.74
C ASN A 73 14.12 -6.53 -21.88
N SER A 74 13.94 -5.79 -20.78
CA SER A 74 13.99 -4.33 -20.72
C SER A 74 15.05 -3.88 -19.74
N ASP A 75 15.84 -2.87 -20.13
CA ASP A 75 16.84 -2.22 -19.27
C ASP A 75 16.22 -1.40 -18.12
N LYS A 76 14.89 -1.24 -18.12
CA LYS A 76 14.19 -0.52 -17.06
C LYS A 76 14.20 -1.36 -15.78
N PRO A 77 14.78 -0.86 -14.67
CA PRO A 77 14.75 -1.57 -13.40
C PRO A 77 13.32 -1.64 -12.84
N TRP A 78 12.96 -2.79 -12.28
CA TRP A 78 11.71 -2.96 -11.55
C TRP A 78 11.98 -2.89 -10.05
N ASN A 79 11.45 -1.87 -9.39
CA ASN A 79 11.57 -1.72 -7.95
C ASN A 79 10.44 -2.46 -7.25
N TYR A 80 10.75 -3.58 -6.61
CA TYR A 80 9.86 -4.31 -5.74
C TYR A 80 10.64 -4.87 -4.55
N THR A 81 9.95 -5.53 -3.64
CA THR A 81 10.55 -6.19 -2.49
C THR A 81 9.86 -7.54 -2.35
N ILE A 82 10.66 -8.60 -2.23
CA ILE A 82 10.18 -9.95 -1.90
C ILE A 82 10.35 -10.11 -0.40
N GLY A 83 9.28 -10.47 0.30
CA GLY A 83 9.22 -10.37 1.76
C GLY A 83 7.83 -9.97 2.23
N LEU A 84 7.57 -10.21 3.51
CA LEU A 84 6.29 -9.88 4.11
C LEU A 84 5.91 -8.40 3.85
N GLY A 85 4.74 -8.17 3.28
CA GLY A 85 4.26 -6.85 2.89
C GLY A 85 4.70 -6.37 1.51
N GLY A 86 5.60 -7.08 0.84
CA GLY A 86 6.01 -6.84 -0.54
C GLY A 86 6.33 -5.37 -0.87
N GLY A 87 5.72 -4.86 -1.93
CA GLY A 87 5.93 -3.47 -2.40
C GLY A 87 5.59 -2.36 -1.40
N THR A 88 4.87 -2.65 -0.32
CA THR A 88 4.65 -1.67 0.76
C THR A 88 5.95 -1.28 1.47
N ASN A 89 7.00 -2.10 1.35
CA ASN A 89 8.32 -1.80 1.93
C ASN A 89 9.09 -0.76 1.08
N CYS A 90 9.13 -0.91 -0.25
CA CYS A 90 9.97 -0.08 -1.13
C CYS A 90 9.29 1.15 -1.75
N TRP A 91 7.96 1.28 -1.69
CA TRP A 91 7.24 2.41 -2.28
C TRP A 91 7.48 3.75 -1.56
N PHE A 92 7.10 4.85 -2.20
CA PHE A 92 7.23 6.23 -1.70
C PHE A 92 5.95 6.78 -1.04
N ALA A 93 4.92 5.94 -0.89
CA ALA A 93 3.63 6.28 -0.30
C ALA A 93 2.88 7.44 -0.97
N GLN A 94 3.07 7.64 -2.27
CA GLN A 94 2.22 8.54 -3.06
C GLN A 94 0.93 7.80 -3.43
N THR A 95 -0.23 8.43 -3.20
CA THR A 95 -1.52 7.75 -3.35
C THR A 95 -2.53 8.59 -4.13
N PRO A 96 -2.22 9.07 -5.35
CA PRO A 96 -3.23 9.69 -6.21
C PRO A 96 -4.28 8.66 -6.63
N ARG A 97 -5.55 9.09 -6.70
CA ARG A 97 -6.61 8.31 -7.34
C ARG A 97 -6.49 8.43 -8.86
N PHE A 98 -7.08 7.50 -9.60
CA PHE A 98 -7.36 7.72 -11.01
C PHE A 98 -8.40 8.83 -11.16
N HIS A 99 -8.33 9.57 -12.27
CA HIS A 99 -9.35 10.55 -12.63
C HIS A 99 -10.58 9.83 -13.22
N PRO A 100 -11.82 10.34 -13.08
CA PRO A 100 -13.01 9.69 -13.64
C PRO A 100 -12.92 9.38 -15.14
N ASN A 101 -12.17 10.19 -15.90
CA ASN A 101 -11.97 9.95 -17.34
C ASN A 101 -10.97 8.83 -17.64
N ASP A 102 -10.11 8.42 -16.70
CA ASP A 102 -9.20 7.28 -16.87
C ASP A 102 -9.97 5.96 -17.01
N PHE A 103 -11.22 5.92 -16.53
CA PHE A 103 -12.14 4.79 -16.70
C PHE A 103 -12.83 4.76 -18.07
N ARG A 104 -12.74 5.86 -18.85
CA ARG A 104 -13.50 6.08 -20.09
C ARG A 104 -12.61 6.61 -21.24
N LEU A 105 -11.39 6.12 -21.35
CA LEU A 105 -10.40 6.64 -22.32
C LEU A 105 -10.88 6.50 -23.77
N LYS A 106 -11.51 5.39 -24.13
CA LYS A 106 -11.95 5.11 -25.49
C LYS A 106 -13.18 5.92 -25.86
N SER A 107 -14.19 5.93 -25.00
CA SER A 107 -15.42 6.70 -25.26
C SER A 107 -15.21 8.22 -25.19
N THR A 108 -14.31 8.70 -24.32
CA THR A 108 -14.05 10.15 -24.16
C THR A 108 -13.05 10.69 -25.17
N TYR A 109 -11.98 9.93 -25.45
CA TYR A 109 -10.83 10.42 -26.22
C TYR A 109 -10.50 9.60 -27.47
N GLY A 110 -11.21 8.48 -27.73
CA GLY A 110 -10.95 7.61 -28.87
C GLY A 110 -9.67 6.77 -28.78
N ILE A 111 -9.05 6.69 -27.60
CA ILE A 111 -7.78 5.98 -27.37
C ILE A 111 -7.91 4.92 -26.26
N GLY A 112 -7.06 3.90 -26.30
CA GLY A 112 -7.05 2.86 -25.27
C GLY A 112 -8.37 2.09 -25.16
N ASN A 113 -8.72 1.66 -23.95
CA ASN A 113 -9.95 0.94 -23.64
C ASN A 113 -10.67 1.60 -22.47
N ASP A 114 -11.99 1.48 -22.47
CA ASP A 114 -12.81 1.81 -21.30
C ASP A 114 -12.72 0.65 -20.29
N TRP A 115 -12.74 0.99 -19.01
CA TRP A 115 -12.84 0.00 -17.95
C TRP A 115 -14.26 -0.57 -17.90
N PRO A 116 -14.44 -1.83 -17.50
CA PRO A 116 -15.78 -2.43 -17.33
C PRO A 116 -16.52 -1.93 -16.07
N ILE A 117 -15.93 -0.99 -15.35
CA ILE A 117 -16.43 -0.34 -14.14
C ILE A 117 -16.16 1.17 -14.24
N SER A 118 -16.93 1.97 -13.52
CA SER A 118 -16.78 3.41 -13.44
C SER A 118 -15.95 3.85 -12.23
N TYR A 119 -15.61 5.14 -12.19
CA TYR A 119 -15.02 5.75 -11.00
C TYR A 119 -15.94 5.64 -9.78
N ASP A 120 -17.26 5.83 -9.97
CA ASP A 120 -18.23 5.81 -8.87
C ASP A 120 -18.37 4.41 -8.27
N ASP A 121 -18.13 3.36 -9.06
CA ASP A 121 -18.08 1.98 -8.56
C ASP A 121 -16.89 1.73 -7.63
N VAL A 122 -15.75 2.41 -7.86
CA VAL A 122 -14.52 2.22 -7.08
C VAL A 122 -14.31 3.27 -5.98
N GLU A 123 -14.99 4.42 -6.06
CA GLU A 123 -14.84 5.56 -5.14
C GLU A 123 -14.98 5.16 -3.66
N PRO A 124 -15.99 4.37 -3.25
CA PRO A 124 -16.12 3.96 -1.86
C PRO A 124 -14.91 3.13 -1.39
N PHE A 125 -14.34 2.29 -2.27
CA PHE A 125 -13.17 1.48 -1.96
C PHE A 125 -11.88 2.32 -1.93
N TYR A 126 -11.79 3.40 -2.69
CA TYR A 126 -10.72 4.38 -2.50
C TYR A 126 -10.80 5.03 -1.12
N CYS A 127 -11.99 5.41 -0.67
CA CYS A 127 -12.18 5.93 0.68
C CYS A 127 -11.79 4.91 1.76
N ASP A 128 -12.19 3.65 1.62
CA ASP A 128 -11.84 2.60 2.59
C ASP A 128 -10.32 2.33 2.62
N ALA A 129 -9.67 2.29 1.46
CA ALA A 129 -8.21 2.16 1.38
C ALA A 129 -7.50 3.38 1.97
N GLU A 130 -8.05 4.58 1.75
CA GLU A 130 -7.54 5.81 2.35
C GLU A 130 -7.61 5.76 3.88
N ASP A 131 -8.76 5.33 4.43
CA ASP A 131 -9.00 5.15 5.87
C ASP A 131 -7.99 4.15 6.48
N ILE A 132 -7.84 2.96 5.88
CA ILE A 132 -6.90 1.91 6.32
C ILE A 132 -5.46 2.46 6.39
N MET A 133 -5.03 3.19 5.37
CA MET A 133 -3.66 3.74 5.30
C MET A 133 -3.49 5.08 6.01
N SER A 134 -4.55 5.64 6.60
CA SER A 134 -4.62 6.99 7.16
C SER A 134 -4.00 8.05 6.25
N ILE A 135 -4.51 8.13 5.01
CA ILE A 135 -3.96 9.02 3.99
C ILE A 135 -4.10 10.49 4.39
N SER A 136 -3.00 11.23 4.24
CA SER A 136 -2.96 12.70 4.36
C SER A 136 -3.18 13.32 3.00
N GLY A 137 -4.13 14.24 2.86
CA GLY A 137 -4.44 14.86 1.57
C GLY A 137 -5.11 16.22 1.70
N ASP A 138 -5.07 16.97 0.60
CA ASP A 138 -5.62 18.32 0.49
C ASP A 138 -7.12 18.25 0.12
N PRO A 139 -8.04 18.80 0.94
CA PRO A 139 -9.47 18.75 0.66
C PRO A 139 -9.85 19.42 -0.67
N ASP A 140 -9.05 20.38 -1.14
CA ASP A 140 -9.32 21.08 -2.41
C ASP A 140 -9.23 20.14 -3.63
N MET A 141 -8.54 18.99 -3.51
CA MET A 141 -8.47 18.00 -4.58
C MET A 141 -9.84 17.39 -4.93
N ALA A 142 -10.83 17.49 -4.04
CA ALA A 142 -12.20 17.04 -4.32
C ALA A 142 -12.81 17.72 -5.55
N ALA A 143 -12.31 18.89 -5.96
CA ALA A 143 -12.72 19.58 -7.17
C ALA A 143 -12.32 18.85 -8.47
N MET A 144 -11.24 18.06 -8.43
CA MET A 144 -10.74 17.29 -9.59
C MET A 144 -10.95 15.79 -9.44
N LEU A 145 -10.89 15.28 -8.21
CA LEU A 145 -11.02 13.86 -7.88
C LEU A 145 -12.18 13.73 -6.89
N PRO A 146 -13.41 13.56 -7.40
CA PRO A 146 -14.61 13.51 -6.58
C PRO A 146 -14.49 12.49 -5.45
N ARG A 147 -14.95 12.83 -4.26
CA ARG A 147 -14.85 11.95 -3.10
C ARG A 147 -16.04 12.10 -2.17
N SER A 148 -16.52 10.98 -1.63
CA SER A 148 -17.66 10.95 -0.73
C SER A 148 -17.29 11.20 0.73
N LYS A 149 -16.05 10.90 1.12
CA LYS A 149 -15.49 11.16 2.47
C LYS A 149 -14.29 12.13 2.41
N PRO A 150 -14.06 12.93 3.48
CA PRO A 150 -12.82 13.68 3.62
C PRO A 150 -11.61 12.75 3.75
N PHE A 151 -10.41 13.28 3.51
CA PHE A 151 -9.19 12.53 3.84
C PHE A 151 -9.10 12.24 5.35
N PRO A 152 -8.57 11.07 5.75
CA PRO A 152 -8.40 10.71 7.16
C PRO A 152 -7.42 11.60 7.94
N GLN A 153 -6.51 12.27 7.23
CA GLN A 153 -5.49 13.14 7.80
C GLN A 153 -5.41 14.47 7.04
N PRO A 154 -5.04 15.57 7.71
CA PRO A 154 -4.85 16.86 7.05
C PRO A 154 -3.65 16.81 6.08
N PRO A 155 -3.56 17.74 5.12
CA PRO A 155 -2.45 17.77 4.17
C PRO A 155 -1.10 18.04 4.87
N HIS A 156 -0.03 17.58 4.22
CA HIS A 156 1.33 18.00 4.58
C HIS A 156 1.47 19.52 4.44
N ARG A 157 2.39 20.10 5.22
CA ARG A 157 2.60 21.56 5.18
C ARG A 157 3.24 21.95 3.85
N MET A 158 2.62 22.89 3.15
CA MET A 158 3.20 23.48 1.94
C MET A 158 4.51 24.19 2.26
N SER A 159 5.53 23.96 1.43
CA SER A 159 6.75 24.75 1.42
C SER A 159 6.49 26.20 0.95
N THR A 160 7.48 27.09 1.04
CA THR A 160 7.32 28.46 0.50
C THR A 160 6.99 28.47 -1.00
N PRO A 161 7.72 27.73 -1.87
CA PRO A 161 7.33 27.58 -3.27
C PRO A 161 5.91 27.03 -3.46
N ASP A 162 5.50 26.02 -2.68
CA ASP A 162 4.15 25.47 -2.79
C ASP A 162 3.07 26.51 -2.49
N ARG A 163 3.28 27.37 -1.48
CA ARG A 163 2.33 28.44 -1.15
C ARG A 163 2.26 29.50 -2.25
N MET A 164 3.39 29.82 -2.88
CA MET A 164 3.41 30.74 -4.03
C MET A 164 2.65 30.15 -5.23
N MET A 165 2.87 28.87 -5.53
CA MET A 165 2.16 28.16 -6.59
C MET A 165 0.66 28.04 -6.30
N LYS A 166 0.28 27.73 -5.06
CA LYS A 166 -1.13 27.71 -4.62
C LYS A 166 -1.79 29.07 -4.76
N ALA A 167 -1.10 30.15 -4.39
CA ALA A 167 -1.63 31.51 -4.56
C ALA A 167 -1.81 31.88 -6.04
N ALA A 168 -0.90 31.46 -6.92
CA ALA A 168 -0.98 31.72 -8.36
C ALA A 168 -2.01 30.82 -9.08
N GLN A 169 -2.20 29.59 -8.62
CA GLN A 169 -3.05 28.57 -9.26
C GLN A 169 -3.89 27.81 -8.21
N PRO A 170 -4.84 28.49 -7.54
CA PRO A 170 -5.57 27.92 -6.40
C PRO A 170 -6.38 26.67 -6.75
N GLY A 171 -6.85 26.55 -8.00
CA GLY A 171 -7.61 25.41 -8.48
C GLY A 171 -6.78 24.33 -9.20
N GLN A 172 -5.45 24.41 -9.22
CA GLN A 172 -4.59 23.43 -9.92
C GLN A 172 -3.38 22.97 -9.10
N HIS A 173 -2.96 23.75 -8.10
CA HIS A 173 -1.90 23.35 -7.18
C HIS A 173 -2.49 22.82 -5.88
N PHE A 174 -2.14 21.58 -5.52
CA PHE A 174 -2.65 20.90 -4.33
C PHE A 174 -1.53 20.13 -3.65
N VAL A 175 -1.65 19.91 -2.33
CA VAL A 175 -0.75 18.96 -1.65
C VAL A 175 -1.15 17.54 -2.03
N MET A 176 -0.23 16.81 -2.68
CA MET A 176 -0.49 15.44 -3.12
C MET A 176 -0.79 14.50 -1.95
N PRO A 177 -1.77 13.60 -2.12
CA PRO A 177 -2.18 12.69 -1.06
C PRO A 177 -1.12 11.61 -0.86
N THR A 178 -0.80 11.32 0.40
CA THR A 178 0.20 10.31 0.72
C THR A 178 -0.15 9.45 1.93
N ALA A 179 0.31 8.21 1.92
CA ALA A 179 0.27 7.30 3.07
C ALA A 179 1.39 7.57 4.10
N ARG A 180 1.78 8.85 4.24
CA ARG A 180 2.73 9.33 5.24
C ARG A 180 1.92 10.11 6.27
N ALA A 181 1.86 9.63 7.49
CA ALA A 181 1.03 10.22 8.53
C ALA A 181 1.43 11.67 8.81
N ARG A 182 0.51 12.63 8.65
CA ARG A 182 0.78 14.04 8.98
C ARG A 182 0.63 14.33 10.47
N LEU A 183 -0.30 13.65 11.15
CA LEU A 183 -0.38 13.62 12.60
C LEU A 183 -0.08 12.19 13.06
N PRO A 184 0.44 11.98 14.29
CA PRO A 184 0.61 10.64 14.81
C PRO A 184 -0.72 9.88 14.83
N THR A 185 -0.66 8.60 14.48
CA THR A 185 -1.76 7.65 14.62
C THR A 185 -1.50 6.73 15.81
N SER A 186 -2.36 5.76 16.07
CA SER A 186 -2.11 4.74 17.11
C SER A 186 -0.94 3.80 16.79
N GLN A 187 -0.56 3.67 15.52
CA GLN A 187 0.46 2.71 15.06
C GLN A 187 1.71 3.38 14.47
N ARG A 188 1.62 4.65 14.05
CA ARG A 188 2.68 5.36 13.31
C ARG A 188 2.89 6.77 13.82
N THR A 189 4.14 7.22 13.87
CA THR A 189 4.46 8.61 14.21
C THR A 189 4.21 9.58 13.05
N SER A 190 4.32 10.87 13.33
CA SER A 190 4.23 11.92 12.30
C SER A 190 5.45 11.91 11.37
N CYS A 191 5.20 12.10 10.07
CA CYS A 191 6.22 12.35 9.07
C CYS A 191 7.06 13.58 9.47
N CYS A 192 8.38 13.40 9.49
CA CYS A 192 9.36 14.47 9.76
C CYS A 192 10.07 14.96 8.50
N ALA A 193 9.58 14.60 7.30
CA ALA A 193 10.14 14.99 6.01
C ALA A 193 11.65 14.68 5.83
N ASN A 194 12.13 13.57 6.39
CA ASN A 194 13.53 13.13 6.31
C ASN A 194 14.03 12.72 4.91
N LEU A 195 13.16 12.77 3.88
CA LEU A 195 13.43 12.43 2.47
C LEU A 195 13.85 10.98 2.19
N ARG A 196 13.82 10.08 3.17
CA ARG A 196 14.06 8.64 3.02
C ARG A 196 12.76 7.86 2.93
N CYS A 197 11.88 8.20 1.99
CA CYS A 197 10.58 7.53 1.89
C CYS A 197 10.70 6.05 1.44
N TRP A 198 11.75 5.69 0.72
CA TRP A 198 12.00 4.29 0.33
C TRP A 198 12.26 3.36 1.54
N LEU A 199 12.75 3.91 2.67
CA LEU A 199 12.92 3.24 3.96
C LEU A 199 12.81 4.28 5.08
N CYS A 200 11.60 4.44 5.64
CA CYS A 200 11.30 5.54 6.54
C CYS A 200 11.89 5.28 7.94
N PRO A 201 12.84 6.10 8.44
CA PRO A 201 13.51 5.85 9.73
C PRO A 201 12.62 6.04 10.95
N VAL A 202 11.51 6.76 10.81
CA VAL A 202 10.58 7.05 11.91
C VAL A 202 9.27 6.27 11.78
N ASP A 203 9.17 5.37 10.80
CA ASP A 203 7.99 4.52 10.60
C ASP A 203 6.66 5.29 10.36
N ALA A 204 6.74 6.51 9.83
CA ALA A 204 5.57 7.34 9.52
C ALA A 204 4.87 6.94 8.20
N LYS A 205 5.57 6.21 7.32
CA LYS A 205 5.09 5.73 6.02
C LYS A 205 4.32 4.43 6.24
N PHE A 206 3.11 4.29 5.70
CA PHE A 206 2.40 3.00 5.71
C PHE A 206 3.23 1.89 5.08
N THR A 207 3.34 0.78 5.80
CA THR A 207 3.80 -0.53 5.35
C THR A 207 2.84 -1.58 5.93
N VAL A 208 2.90 -2.83 5.46
CA VAL A 208 2.19 -3.90 6.18
C VAL A 208 2.71 -4.03 7.62
N ASN A 209 4.02 -3.94 7.83
CA ASN A 209 4.68 -4.08 9.14
C ASN A 209 4.11 -3.13 10.21
N ASN A 210 3.62 -1.94 9.81
CA ASN A 210 3.12 -0.92 10.74
C ASN A 210 1.64 -0.54 10.58
N GLY A 211 0.91 -1.27 9.73
CA GLY A 211 -0.47 -0.93 9.38
C GLY A 211 -1.42 -2.11 9.30
N LEU A 212 -0.93 -3.31 9.00
CA LEU A 212 -1.75 -4.50 8.73
C LEU A 212 -1.17 -5.81 9.30
N MET A 213 -0.17 -5.77 10.20
CA MET A 213 0.37 -7.00 10.81
C MET A 213 -0.66 -7.84 11.53
N HIS A 214 -1.69 -7.22 12.11
CA HIS A 214 -2.78 -7.94 12.77
C HIS A 214 -3.55 -8.89 11.84
N VAL A 215 -3.48 -8.68 10.52
CA VAL A 215 -4.03 -9.61 9.52
C VAL A 215 -3.20 -10.89 9.49
N PHE A 216 -1.87 -10.78 9.47
CA PHE A 216 -0.94 -11.90 9.39
C PHE A 216 -0.68 -12.58 10.74
N GLU A 217 -1.12 -11.95 11.84
CA GLU A 217 -1.13 -12.51 13.19
C GLU A 217 -2.49 -13.12 13.58
N HIS A 218 -3.48 -13.02 12.69
CA HIS A 218 -4.83 -13.54 12.94
C HIS A 218 -4.81 -15.06 13.14
N PRO A 219 -5.54 -15.61 14.14
CA PRO A 219 -5.50 -17.04 14.48
C PRO A 219 -5.88 -17.99 13.34
N ASP A 220 -6.73 -17.53 12.42
CA ASP A 220 -7.21 -18.31 11.28
C ASP A 220 -6.34 -18.18 10.01
N ILE A 221 -5.24 -17.41 10.06
CA ILE A 221 -4.40 -17.08 8.90
C ILE A 221 -2.98 -17.61 9.10
N SER A 222 -2.69 -18.78 8.54
CA SER A 222 -1.36 -19.37 8.48
C SER A 222 -0.50 -18.68 7.42
N VAL A 223 0.69 -18.22 7.78
CA VAL A 223 1.63 -17.56 6.86
C VAL A 223 2.90 -18.41 6.73
N CYS A 224 3.11 -18.98 5.55
CA CYS A 224 4.31 -19.73 5.20
C CYS A 224 5.29 -18.78 4.49
N LEU A 225 6.37 -18.43 5.20
CA LEU A 225 7.46 -17.63 4.64
C LEU A 225 8.48 -18.55 3.94
N GLY A 226 9.26 -18.02 3.01
CA GLY A 226 10.22 -18.84 2.24
C GLY A 226 9.56 -19.78 1.23
N ALA A 227 8.29 -19.55 0.89
CA ALA A 227 7.54 -20.37 -0.06
C ALA A 227 7.72 -19.83 -1.49
N GLU A 228 8.80 -20.28 -2.15
CA GLU A 228 9.07 -20.04 -3.58
C GLU A 228 8.17 -20.89 -4.50
#